data_AF-A0A679HP17-F1
#
_entry.id   AF-A0A679HP17-F1
#
_cell.length_a   1.000
_cell.length_b   1.000
_cell.length_c   1.000
_cell.angle_alpha   90.00
_cell.angle_beta   90.00
_cell.angle_gamma   90.00
#
_symmetry.space_group_name_H-M   'P 1'
#
loop_
_entity.id
_entity.type
_entity.pdbx_description
1 polymer ?
#
loop_
_entity_poly.entity_id
_entity_poly.type
_entity_poly.pdbx_seq_one_letter_code
_entity_poly.pdbx_strand_id
1 'polypeptide(L)'
;METTPELAINESNQPTVARTLSKNGISYVEAGSIDQPICDRRGDLICADWGYAYLASTNGSGKSVSLGDYYGMKESFVKNGTLATTKAKWTTRKEEDNPAMAYVHNLGSVSNSGKEGFMMLGYDDIYSIEYMRSVWAIGSMMAK
;
A
#
# COMPACT_ATOMS: atom_id res chain seq x y z
N MET A 1 -9.54 -8.56 1.08
CA MET A 1 -8.85 -7.81 0.01
C MET A 1 -7.37 -7.89 0.27
N GLU A 2 -6.54 -7.91 -0.75
CA GLU A 2 -5.09 -8.01 -0.59
C GLU A 2 -4.38 -7.16 -1.65
N THR A 3 -3.12 -6.84 -1.37
CA THR A 3 -2.19 -6.19 -2.29
C THR A 3 -0.76 -6.70 -2.00
N THR A 4 0.23 -6.20 -2.73
CA THR A 4 1.64 -6.61 -2.63
C THR A 4 2.53 -5.37 -2.47
N PRO A 5 3.79 -5.56 -2.04
CA PRO A 5 4.80 -4.49 -2.07
C PRO A 5 5.05 -3.85 -3.43
N GLU A 6 4.55 -4.42 -4.53
CA GLU A 6 4.74 -3.92 -5.88
C GLU A 6 4.11 -2.55 -6.11
N LEU A 7 3.16 -2.14 -5.27
CA LEU A 7 2.61 -0.78 -5.29
C LEU A 7 3.65 0.31 -5.01
N ALA A 8 4.84 -0.05 -4.51
CA ALA A 8 5.89 0.88 -4.11
C ALA A 8 7.23 0.68 -4.84
N ILE A 9 7.22 0.03 -6.00
CA ILE A 9 8.41 -0.17 -6.86
C ILE A 9 8.08 0.14 -8.32
N ASN A 10 9.13 0.38 -9.11
CA ASN A 10 9.02 0.62 -10.55
C ASN A 10 9.16 -0.68 -11.38
N GLU A 11 10.01 -1.62 -10.93
CA GLU A 11 10.24 -2.91 -11.57
C GLU A 11 9.97 -4.07 -10.59
N SER A 12 9.31 -5.12 -11.05
CA SER A 12 8.90 -6.26 -10.23
C SER A 12 10.04 -7.03 -9.56
N ASN A 13 11.27 -6.88 -10.08
CA ASN A 13 12.47 -7.52 -9.54
C ASN A 13 13.17 -6.69 -8.45
N GLN A 14 12.71 -5.47 -8.15
CA GLN A 14 13.32 -4.64 -7.12
C GLN A 14 13.16 -5.29 -5.75
N PRO A 15 14.23 -5.37 -4.93
CA PRO A 15 14.11 -5.88 -3.58
C PRO A 15 13.19 -5.00 -2.72
N THR A 16 12.25 -5.63 -2.02
CA THR A 16 11.30 -4.93 -1.15
C THR A 16 11.40 -5.39 0.30
N VAL A 17 10.92 -4.53 1.19
CA VAL A 17 10.69 -4.85 2.60
C VAL A 17 9.28 -4.44 2.98
N ALA A 18 8.55 -5.35 3.61
CA ALA A 18 7.25 -5.10 4.21
C ALA A 18 7.32 -5.33 5.73
N ARG A 19 6.56 -4.55 6.51
CA ARG A 19 6.54 -4.61 7.97
C ARG A 19 5.12 -4.41 8.49
N THR A 20 4.74 -5.15 9.52
CA THR A 20 3.48 -4.89 10.25
C THR A 20 3.76 -3.99 11.43
N LEU A 21 2.97 -2.94 11.56
CA LEU A 21 3.04 -1.97 12.66
C LEU A 21 1.64 -1.75 13.25
N SER A 22 1.62 -1.27 14.50
CA SER A 22 0.38 -0.85 15.15
C SER A 22 0.65 0.41 15.98
N LYS A 23 -0.16 1.44 15.79
CA LYS A 23 -0.02 2.73 16.48
C LYS A 23 -1.39 3.40 16.60
N ASN A 24 -1.68 3.99 17.77
CA ASN A 24 -2.89 4.78 18.01
C ASN A 24 -4.20 4.08 17.60
N GLY A 25 -4.31 2.77 17.84
CA GLY A 25 -5.51 2.01 17.48
C GLY A 25 -5.65 1.69 15.98
N ILE A 26 -4.59 1.85 15.19
CA ILE A 26 -4.54 1.47 13.77
C ILE A 26 -3.46 0.40 13.63
N SER A 27 -3.79 -0.70 12.93
CA SER A 27 -2.80 -1.69 12.49
C SER A 27 -2.63 -1.60 10.99
N TYR A 28 -1.39 -1.67 10.54
CA TYR A 28 -1.06 -1.46 9.14
C TYR A 28 0.14 -2.28 8.71
N VAL A 29 0.21 -2.53 7.40
CA VAL A 29 1.41 -3.04 6.74
C VAL A 29 1.97 -1.91 5.88
N GLU A 30 3.24 -1.60 6.12
CA GLU A 30 4.06 -0.67 5.34
C GLU A 30 4.96 -1.51 4.42
N ALA A 31 5.07 -1.14 3.15
CA ALA A 31 5.95 -1.82 2.19
C ALA A 31 6.60 -0.82 1.23
N GLY A 32 7.87 -1.05 0.88
CA GLY A 32 8.61 -0.23 -0.08
C GLY A 32 9.87 -0.93 -0.58
N SER A 33 10.55 -0.31 -1.54
CA SER A 33 11.87 -0.76 -1.98
C SER A 33 12.87 -0.73 -0.82
N ILE A 34 13.85 -1.62 -0.82
CA ILE A 34 14.94 -1.58 0.17
C ILE A 34 15.85 -0.38 -0.08
N ASP A 35 16.13 -0.09 -1.36
CA ASP A 35 17.17 0.86 -1.76
C ASP A 35 16.70 2.32 -1.66
N GLN A 36 15.38 2.58 -1.76
CA GLN A 36 14.80 3.92 -1.69
C GLN A 36 15.56 4.94 -2.58
N PRO A 37 15.68 4.70 -3.90
CA PRO A 37 16.55 5.48 -4.78
C PRO A 37 15.90 6.80 -5.21
N ILE A 38 15.80 7.76 -4.27
CA ILE A 38 15.12 9.04 -4.47
C ILE A 38 15.74 9.78 -5.67
N CYS A 39 14.94 9.95 -6.74
CA CYS A 39 15.32 10.65 -7.97
C CYS A 39 16.63 10.15 -8.64
N ASP A 40 17.03 8.90 -8.40
CA ASP A 40 18.28 8.36 -8.94
C ASP A 40 18.14 7.90 -10.40
N ARG A 41 16.93 7.51 -10.79
CA ARG A 41 16.60 7.02 -12.14
C ARG A 41 16.10 8.15 -13.04
N ARG A 42 16.39 8.07 -14.34
CA ARG A 42 16.01 9.08 -15.35
C ARG A 42 15.50 8.42 -16.63
N GLY A 43 14.41 8.94 -17.17
CA GLY A 43 13.77 8.42 -18.38
C GLY A 43 12.25 8.52 -18.32
N ASP A 44 11.61 8.21 -19.45
CA ASP A 44 10.15 8.12 -19.53
C ASP A 44 9.65 6.83 -18.87
N LEU A 45 8.39 6.83 -18.43
CA LEU A 45 7.71 5.68 -17.80
C LEU A 45 8.37 5.17 -16.50
N ILE A 46 9.15 6.02 -15.82
CA ILE A 46 9.70 5.72 -14.50
C ILE A 46 8.69 6.16 -13.45
N CYS A 47 8.14 5.18 -12.74
CA CYS A 47 7.36 5.40 -11.52
C CYS A 47 8.28 5.74 -10.35
N ALA A 48 7.75 6.44 -9.34
CA ALA A 48 8.46 6.61 -8.08
C ALA A 48 8.63 5.24 -7.41
N ASP A 49 9.88 4.79 -7.27
CA ASP A 49 10.27 3.54 -6.60
C ASP A 49 10.94 3.78 -5.24
N TRP A 50 10.81 5.01 -4.73
CA TRP A 50 11.06 5.39 -3.35
C TRP A 50 9.73 5.63 -2.63
N GLY A 51 9.73 5.78 -1.31
CA GLY A 51 8.48 5.87 -0.55
C GLY A 51 7.96 4.52 -0.05
N TYR A 52 6.78 4.57 0.58
CA TYR A 52 6.12 3.43 1.20
C TYR A 52 4.63 3.38 0.88
N ALA A 53 4.15 2.21 0.45
CA ALA A 53 2.73 1.88 0.39
C ALA A 53 2.24 1.34 1.74
N TYR A 54 1.03 1.73 2.13
CA TYR A 54 0.40 1.36 3.39
C TYR A 54 -0.96 0.69 3.13
N LEU A 55 -1.18 -0.46 3.74
CA LEU A 55 -2.51 -1.05 3.91
C LEU A 55 -2.88 -1.00 5.40
N ALA A 56 -3.94 -0.29 5.74
CA ALA A 56 -4.28 -0.01 7.14
C ALA A 56 -5.75 -0.31 7.48
N SER A 57 -5.96 -0.65 8.75
CA SER A 57 -7.28 -0.83 9.36
C SER A 57 -7.30 -0.25 10.77
N THR A 58 -8.46 0.28 11.14
CA THR A 58 -8.77 0.54 12.55
C THR A 58 -8.81 -0.78 13.32
N ASN A 59 -8.24 -0.79 14.52
CA ASN A 59 -8.32 -1.92 15.43
C ASN A 59 -9.76 -2.05 15.91
N GLY A 60 -10.29 -3.27 15.89
CA GLY A 60 -11.67 -3.51 16.30
C GLY A 60 -12.11 -4.93 15.99
N SER A 61 -13.28 -5.31 16.50
CA SER A 61 -13.83 -6.64 16.27
C SER A 61 -14.09 -6.88 14.79
N GLY A 62 -13.76 -8.08 14.33
CA GLY A 62 -13.97 -8.52 12.95
C GLY A 62 -13.07 -7.88 11.90
N LYS A 63 -12.15 -6.97 12.26
CA LYS A 63 -11.22 -6.31 11.34
C LYS A 63 -9.79 -6.75 11.61
N SER A 64 -9.03 -7.05 10.57
CA SER A 64 -7.59 -7.19 10.70
C SER A 64 -6.85 -6.88 9.41
N VAL A 65 -5.59 -6.49 9.58
CA VAL A 65 -4.57 -6.45 8.52
C VAL A 65 -3.49 -7.46 8.88
N SER A 66 -2.93 -8.14 7.89
CA SER A 66 -1.82 -9.07 8.11
C SER A 66 -0.87 -9.12 6.94
N LEU A 67 0.40 -9.37 7.24
CA LEU A 67 1.47 -9.62 6.29
C LEU A 67 1.82 -11.10 6.30
N GLY A 68 1.84 -11.76 5.14
CA GLY A 68 2.27 -13.16 5.08
C GLY A 68 2.15 -13.79 3.69
N ASP A 69 2.29 -15.11 3.64
CA ASP A 69 2.23 -15.88 2.40
C ASP A 69 0.85 -15.75 1.71
N TYR A 70 0.88 -15.58 0.38
CA TYR A 70 -0.33 -15.37 -0.43
C TYR A 70 -1.33 -16.53 -0.31
N TYR A 71 -0.86 -17.77 -0.45
CA TYR A 71 -1.75 -18.94 -0.41
C TYR A 71 -2.24 -19.21 1.01
N GLY A 72 -1.37 -19.09 2.01
CA GLY A 72 -1.71 -19.27 3.41
C GLY A 72 -2.75 -18.26 3.91
N MET A 73 -2.69 -17.01 3.44
CA MET A 73 -3.71 -15.99 3.75
C MET A 73 -5.08 -16.37 3.18
N LYS A 74 -5.13 -16.80 1.91
CA LYS A 74 -6.38 -17.22 1.27
C LYS A 74 -6.97 -18.47 1.91
N GLU A 75 -6.14 -19.45 2.21
CA GLU A 75 -6.57 -20.68 2.85
C GLU A 75 -7.19 -20.39 4.23
N SER A 76 -6.55 -19.53 5.03
CA SER A 76 -7.10 -19.12 6.34
C SER A 76 -8.44 -18.39 6.18
N PHE A 77 -8.55 -17.51 5.19
CA PHE A 77 -9.76 -16.76 4.92
C PHE A 77 -10.91 -17.69 4.49
N VAL A 78 -10.66 -18.63 3.60
CA VAL A 78 -11.68 -19.60 3.14
C VAL A 78 -12.14 -20.49 4.28
N LYS A 79 -11.23 -20.97 5.13
CA LYS A 79 -11.55 -21.88 6.24
C LYS A 79 -12.28 -21.19 7.39
N ASN A 80 -11.83 -20.00 7.77
CA ASN A 80 -12.19 -19.38 9.05
C ASN A 80 -12.80 -17.98 8.93
N GLY A 81 -12.77 -17.36 7.74
CA GLY A 81 -13.12 -15.95 7.56
C GLY A 81 -12.11 -14.98 8.19
N THR A 82 -10.90 -15.45 8.52
CA THR A 82 -9.83 -14.67 9.17
C THR A 82 -8.54 -14.75 8.38
N LEU A 83 -7.59 -13.85 8.66
CA LEU A 83 -6.24 -13.90 8.08
C LEU A 83 -5.32 -14.83 8.88
N ALA A 84 -4.30 -15.37 8.21
CA ALA A 84 -3.24 -16.11 8.87
C ALA A 84 -2.43 -15.19 9.82
N THR A 85 -1.64 -15.80 10.72
CA THR A 85 -0.82 -15.03 11.68
C THR A 85 0.14 -14.08 10.95
N THR A 86 0.04 -12.80 11.27
CA THR A 86 0.86 -11.76 10.66
C THR A 86 2.35 -11.96 10.97
N LYS A 87 3.19 -11.68 9.99
CA LYS A 87 4.65 -11.58 10.15
C LYS A 87 5.03 -10.14 10.49
N ALA A 88 5.99 -9.95 11.38
CA ALA A 88 6.45 -8.61 11.75
C ALA A 88 7.21 -7.91 10.60
N LYS A 89 7.95 -8.68 9.80
CA LYS A 89 8.76 -8.21 8.67
C LYS A 89 8.85 -9.29 7.60
N TRP A 90 8.88 -8.90 6.35
CA TRP A 90 9.15 -9.75 5.19
C TRP A 90 10.10 -9.02 4.24
N THR A 91 11.10 -9.73 3.71
CA THR A 91 12.04 -9.17 2.74
C THR A 91 12.01 -10.03 1.50
N THR A 92 11.80 -9.39 0.35
CA THR A 92 11.64 -10.05 -0.94
C THR A 92 12.79 -9.63 -1.85
N ARG A 93 13.36 -10.60 -2.58
CA ARG A 93 14.40 -10.36 -3.60
C ARG A 93 14.02 -10.88 -4.99
N LYS A 94 12.88 -11.54 -5.10
CA LYS A 94 12.31 -12.10 -6.32
C LYS A 94 10.81 -11.90 -6.29
N GLU A 95 10.22 -11.58 -7.45
CA GLU A 95 8.78 -11.34 -7.60
C GLU A 95 7.92 -12.48 -7.05
N GLU A 96 8.30 -13.73 -7.32
CA GLU A 96 7.59 -14.94 -6.87
C GLU A 96 7.50 -15.11 -5.35
N ASP A 97 8.37 -14.41 -4.60
CA ASP A 97 8.42 -14.45 -3.13
C ASP A 97 7.66 -13.27 -2.48
N ASN A 98 6.90 -12.49 -3.27
CA ASN A 98 6.14 -11.35 -2.76
C ASN A 98 5.08 -11.79 -1.74
N PRO A 99 5.05 -11.16 -0.55
CA PRO A 99 4.03 -11.45 0.44
C PRO A 99 2.71 -10.78 0.06
N ALA A 100 1.61 -11.35 0.58
CA ALA A 100 0.33 -10.67 0.63
C ALA A 100 0.30 -9.68 1.80
N MET A 101 -0.08 -8.45 1.48
CA MET A 101 -0.59 -7.46 2.41
C MET A 101 -2.11 -7.59 2.41
N ALA A 102 -2.67 -8.26 3.41
CA ALA A 102 -4.07 -8.65 3.42
C ALA A 102 -4.89 -7.86 4.43
N TYR A 103 -6.13 -7.56 4.07
CA TYR A 103 -7.16 -6.94 4.92
C TYR A 103 -8.43 -7.77 4.90
N VAL A 104 -9.02 -7.95 6.08
CA VAL A 104 -10.34 -8.55 6.27
C VAL A 104 -11.21 -7.67 7.16
N HIS A 105 -12.51 -7.64 6.83
CA HIS A 105 -13.54 -7.07 7.69
C HIS A 105 -14.78 -7.95 7.61
N ASN A 106 -15.06 -8.64 8.72
CA ASN A 106 -16.27 -9.42 8.92
C ASN A 106 -17.39 -8.47 9.38
N LEU A 107 -18.35 -8.21 8.50
CA LEU A 107 -19.51 -7.37 8.76
C LEU A 107 -20.61 -8.08 9.58
N GLY A 108 -20.44 -9.38 9.84
CA GLY A 108 -21.45 -10.23 10.47
C GLY A 108 -22.69 -10.39 9.57
N SER A 109 -23.83 -10.70 10.20
CA SER A 109 -25.13 -10.75 9.52
C SER A 109 -25.60 -9.33 9.16
N VAL A 110 -25.90 -9.12 7.88
CA VAL A 110 -26.40 -7.85 7.36
C VAL A 110 -27.93 -7.89 7.32
N SER A 111 -28.57 -6.87 7.88
CA SER A 111 -30.04 -6.71 7.86
C SER A 111 -30.45 -5.57 6.92
N ASN A 112 -31.73 -5.25 6.84
CA ASN A 112 -32.26 -4.16 6.00
C ASN A 112 -31.71 -2.77 6.36
N SER A 113 -31.10 -2.58 7.54
CA SER A 113 -30.42 -1.33 7.90
C SER A 113 -29.00 -1.19 7.33
N GLY A 114 -28.48 -2.24 6.69
CA GLY A 114 -27.12 -2.24 6.11
C GLY A 114 -26.00 -2.30 7.16
N LYS A 115 -24.77 -2.48 6.66
CA LYS A 115 -23.51 -2.39 7.41
C LYS A 115 -22.50 -1.67 6.53
N GLU A 116 -21.62 -0.91 7.15
CA GLU A 116 -20.57 -0.17 6.47
C GLU A 116 -19.18 -0.54 6.98
N GLY A 117 -18.19 -0.31 6.14
CA GLY A 117 -16.79 -0.51 6.45
C GLY A 117 -15.93 0.17 5.41
N PHE A 118 -14.74 0.56 5.80
CA PHE A 118 -13.74 1.13 4.91
C PHE A 118 -12.41 0.44 5.15
N MET A 119 -11.55 0.46 4.13
CA MET A 119 -10.15 0.11 4.24
C MET A 119 -9.32 1.29 3.77
N MET A 120 -8.10 1.42 4.30
CA MET A 120 -7.21 2.51 3.93
C MET A 120 -6.03 1.96 3.13
N LEU A 121 -5.85 2.52 1.94
CA LEU A 121 -4.63 2.41 1.15
C LEU A 121 -4.01 3.80 1.07
N GLY A 122 -2.72 3.89 1.36
CA GLY A 122 -1.98 5.15 1.32
C GLY A 122 -0.61 4.94 0.72
N TYR A 123 -0.01 6.04 0.26
CA TYR A 123 1.36 6.06 -0.21
C TYR A 123 2.03 7.32 0.36
N ASP A 124 3.21 7.14 0.94
CA ASP A 124 4.08 8.21 1.42
C ASP A 124 5.28 8.26 0.48
N ASP A 125 5.37 9.32 -0.31
CA ASP A 125 6.44 9.50 -1.29
C ASP A 125 7.77 9.89 -0.65
N ILE A 126 7.85 10.21 0.67
CA ILE A 126 9.04 10.68 1.43
C ILE A 126 9.68 11.97 0.88
N TYR A 127 9.64 12.16 -0.43
CA TYR A 127 10.12 13.27 -1.23
C TYR A 127 9.18 13.45 -2.43
N SER A 128 8.51 14.60 -2.47
CA SER A 128 7.64 14.97 -3.59
C SER A 128 8.40 15.82 -4.62
N ILE A 129 8.16 15.56 -5.90
CA ILE A 129 8.68 16.39 -6.99
C ILE A 129 7.61 17.41 -7.38
N GLU A 130 7.96 18.70 -7.33
CA GLU A 130 7.12 19.76 -7.88
C GLU A 130 7.53 20.03 -9.33
N TYR A 131 6.68 19.61 -10.27
CA TYR A 131 6.89 19.86 -11.69
C TYR A 131 6.09 21.09 -12.14
N MET A 132 6.80 22.05 -12.76
CA MET A 132 6.24 23.30 -13.31
C MET A 132 5.51 24.19 -12.29
N ARG A 133 6.28 24.94 -11.48
CA ARG A 133 5.78 26.17 -10.83
C ARG A 133 5.30 27.15 -11.93
N SER A 134 3.98 27.28 -12.12
CA SER A 134 3.19 28.11 -13.09
C SER A 134 3.85 29.38 -13.72
N VAL A 135 3.41 30.01 -14.84
CA VAL A 135 2.47 29.84 -15.99
C VAL A 135 2.79 31.01 -16.97
N TRP A 136 2.78 30.82 -18.29
CA TRP A 136 2.81 31.94 -19.26
C TRP A 136 1.43 32.61 -19.35
N ALA A 137 1.33 33.88 -18.94
CA ALA A 137 0.14 34.68 -19.20
C ALA A 137 0.06 35.04 -20.69
N ILE A 138 -0.94 34.50 -21.40
CA ILE A 138 -1.35 35.00 -22.70
C ILE A 138 -2.26 36.20 -22.43
N GLY A 139 -1.85 37.40 -22.87
CA GLY A 139 -2.75 38.52 -23.12
C GLY A 139 -2.43 39.83 -22.39
N SER A 140 -1.73 40.74 -23.08
CA SER A 140 -2.22 42.11 -23.19
C SER A 140 -1.90 42.66 -24.58
N MET A 141 -2.87 42.54 -25.48
CA MET A 141 -3.02 43.46 -26.59
C MET A 141 -3.60 44.74 -25.99
N MET A 142 -2.79 45.79 -25.82
CA MET A 142 -3.29 47.15 -25.67
C MET A 142 -2.70 47.99 -26.78
N ALA A 143 -3.63 48.58 -27.54
CA ALA A 143 -3.40 49.50 -28.63
C ALA A 143 -2.56 50.71 -28.19
N LYS A 144 -1.73 51.18 -29.11
CA LYS A 144 -1.56 52.59 -29.42
C LYS A 144 -1.80 52.77 -30.90
#